data_AF-A0A7V6KX68-F1
#
_entry.id   AF-A0A7V6KX68-F1
#
_cell.length_a   1.000
_cell.length_b   1.000
_cell.length_c   1.000
_cell.angle_alpha   90.00
_cell.angle_beta   90.00
_cell.angle_gamma   90.00
#
_symmetry.space_group_name_H-M   'P 1'
#
loop_
_entity.id
_entity.type
_entity.pdbx_description
1 polymer ?
#
loop_
_entity_poly.entity_id
_entity_poly.type
_entity_poly.pdbx_seq_one_letter_code
_entity_poly.pdbx_strand_id
1 'polypeptide(L)'
;MGDEQAGHEKTLTMLLAALAGANMIYGLGMIDLGMTLDFGQLVVDNEIAKMVRKVLGGIPVNEETLAVDVIRKVGTGGHFLMEEHTLTHMRNVQSQSNLFDRNTRQTWEAKGAKDLATRATEEARYI
;
A
#
# COMPACT_ATOMS: atom_id res chain seq x y z
N MET A 1 -12.04 11.98 10.59
CA MET A 1 -11.01 11.25 9.84
C MET A 1 -9.67 11.97 9.98
N GLY A 2 -8.58 11.21 10.12
CA GLY A 2 -7.24 11.77 10.23
C GLY A 2 -6.73 12.35 8.91
N ASP A 3 -5.94 13.41 9.05
CA ASP A 3 -5.30 14.17 7.98
C ASP A 3 -3.91 13.58 7.64
N GLU A 4 -3.06 14.38 7.02
CA GLU A 4 -1.68 13.99 6.70
C GLU A 4 -0.87 13.63 7.95
N GLN A 5 -1.11 14.27 9.09
CA GLN A 5 -0.44 13.95 10.36
C GLN A 5 -0.81 12.54 10.80
N ALA A 6 -2.10 12.23 10.82
CA ALA A 6 -2.56 10.88 11.18
C ALA A 6 -1.98 9.83 10.23
N GLY A 7 -1.99 10.08 8.91
CA GLY A 7 -1.39 9.17 7.94
C GLY A 7 0.10 8.91 8.18
N HIS A 8 0.86 9.96 8.50
CA HIS A 8 2.29 9.87 8.81
C HIS A 8 2.56 9.07 10.10
N GLU A 9 1.92 9.47 11.20
CA GLU A 9 2.11 8.83 12.51
C GLU A 9 1.70 7.36 12.49
N LYS A 10 0.55 7.04 11.88
CA LYS A 10 0.04 5.66 11.74
C LYS A 10 1.01 4.80 10.94
N THR A 11 1.56 5.33 9.83
CA THR A 11 2.52 4.59 9.01
C THR A 11 3.78 4.25 9.80
N LEU A 12 4.38 5.22 10.49
CA LEU A 12 5.62 5.00 11.25
C LEU A 12 5.40 4.07 12.45
N THR A 13 4.38 4.34 13.25
CA THR A 13 4.11 3.56 14.47
C THR A 13 3.73 2.12 14.16
N MET A 14 3.04 1.88 13.04
CA MET A 14 2.74 0.52 12.58
C MET A 14 3.96 -0.18 11.97
N LEU A 15 4.67 0.47 11.04
CA LEU A 15 5.80 -0.14 10.33
C LEU A 15 6.96 -0.48 11.28
N LEU A 16 7.34 0.44 12.17
CA LEU A 16 8.46 0.24 13.08
C LEU A 16 8.15 -0.85 14.12
N ALA A 17 6.95 -0.85 14.69
CA ALA A 17 6.54 -1.90 15.61
C ALA A 17 6.53 -3.28 14.93
N ALA A 18 6.03 -3.34 13.70
CA ALA A 18 6.00 -4.57 12.90
C ALA A 18 7.42 -5.10 12.62
N LEU A 19 8.33 -4.21 12.19
CA LEU A 19 9.73 -4.57 11.93
C LEU A 19 10.50 -4.95 13.20
N ALA A 20 10.12 -4.41 14.36
CA ALA A 20 10.68 -4.80 15.66
C ALA A 20 10.19 -6.17 16.15
N GLY A 21 9.30 -6.84 15.42
CA GLY A 21 8.78 -8.17 15.77
C GLY A 21 7.63 -8.13 16.78
N ALA A 22 6.92 -7.00 16.90
CA ALA A 22 5.74 -6.93 17.76
C ALA A 22 4.70 -7.98 17.35
N ASN A 23 4.25 -8.79 18.31
CA ASN A 23 3.27 -9.86 18.07
C ASN A 23 1.85 -9.33 17.85
N MET A 24 1.56 -8.12 18.34
CA MET A 24 0.26 -7.48 18.22
C MET A 24 0.45 -5.97 18.07
N ILE A 25 -0.24 -5.39 17.09
CA ILE A 25 -0.33 -3.94 16.88
C ILE A 25 -1.82 -3.59 16.92
N TYR A 26 -2.20 -2.64 17.77
CA TYR A 26 -3.59 -2.23 17.96
C TYR A 26 -3.79 -0.76 17.57
N GLY A 27 -5.05 -0.34 17.55
CA GLY A 27 -5.40 1.07 17.35
C GLY A 27 -5.69 1.47 15.91
N LEU A 28 -5.99 0.51 15.03
CA LEU A 28 -6.52 0.83 13.71
C LEU A 28 -7.85 1.58 13.85
N GLY A 29 -8.01 2.68 13.13
CA GLY A 29 -9.17 3.57 13.19
C GLY A 29 -9.19 4.52 14.38
N MET A 30 -8.31 4.34 15.36
CA MET A 30 -8.25 5.20 16.54
C MET A 30 -7.56 6.53 16.20
N ILE A 31 -8.21 7.65 16.51
CA ILE A 31 -7.66 9.01 16.43
C ILE A 31 -7.76 9.70 17.80
N ASP A 32 -7.21 10.91 17.91
CA ASP A 32 -7.25 11.71 19.14
C ASP A 32 -6.71 10.94 20.35
N LEU A 33 -5.47 10.44 20.22
CA LEU A 33 -4.79 9.62 21.23
C LEU A 33 -5.56 8.38 21.68
N GLY A 34 -6.42 7.83 20.83
CA GLY A 34 -7.20 6.64 21.15
C GLY A 34 -8.58 6.92 21.74
N MET A 35 -8.95 8.19 21.90
CA MET A 35 -10.25 8.57 22.47
C MET A 35 -11.41 8.46 21.48
N THR A 36 -11.12 8.45 20.18
CA THR A 36 -12.13 8.42 19.12
C THR A 36 -11.84 7.30 18.14
N LEU A 37 -12.87 6.55 17.74
CA LEU A 37 -12.82 5.61 16.63
C LEU A 37 -13.46 6.24 15.38
N ASP A 38 -12.71 6.31 14.29
CA ASP A 38 -13.17 6.82 13.01
C ASP A 38 -13.12 5.71 11.95
N PHE A 39 -14.27 5.41 11.35
CA PHE A 39 -14.38 4.32 10.38
C PHE A 39 -13.62 4.60 9.07
N GLY A 40 -13.53 5.86 8.64
CA GLY A 40 -12.70 6.24 7.49
C GLY A 40 -11.22 5.99 7.78
N GLN A 41 -10.76 6.38 8.97
CA GLN A 41 -9.41 6.09 9.42
C GLN A 41 -9.16 4.59 9.54
N LEU A 42 -10.14 3.79 9.97
CA LEU A 42 -10.02 2.34 10.03
C LEU A 42 -9.75 1.74 8.64
N VAL A 43 -10.43 2.24 7.61
CA VAL A 43 -10.20 1.84 6.21
C VAL A 43 -8.79 2.21 5.75
N VAL A 44 -8.33 3.43 6.06
CA VAL A 44 -6.96 3.89 5.75
C VAL A 44 -5.93 3.02 6.46
N ASP A 45 -6.09 2.80 7.77
CA ASP A 45 -5.16 2.04 8.59
C ASP A 45 -5.10 0.57 8.15
N ASN A 46 -6.21 -0.01 7.68
CA ASN A 46 -6.23 -1.34 7.07
C ASN A 46 -5.37 -1.38 5.79
N GLU A 47 -5.42 -0.34 4.98
CA GLU A 47 -4.63 -0.24 3.75
C GLU A 47 -3.13 -0.14 4.06
N ILE A 48 -2.77 0.69 5.05
CA ILE A 48 -1.41 0.78 5.59
C ILE A 48 -0.97 -0.60 6.12
N ALA A 49 -1.82 -1.30 6.87
CA ALA A 49 -1.51 -2.62 7.42
C ALA A 49 -1.23 -3.67 6.33
N LYS A 50 -1.98 -3.67 5.23
CA LYS A 50 -1.69 -4.53 4.06
C LYS A 50 -0.32 -4.23 3.46
N MET A 51 0.04 -2.95 3.33
CA MET A 51 1.35 -2.54 2.82
C MET A 51 2.48 -2.94 3.79
N VAL A 52 2.31 -2.73 5.10
CA VAL A 52 3.26 -3.16 6.12
C VAL A 52 3.44 -4.69 6.09
N ARG A 53 2.34 -5.46 5.98
CA ARG A 53 2.41 -6.91 5.80
C ARG A 53 3.22 -7.33 4.58
N LYS A 54 3.12 -6.58 3.48
CA LYS A 54 3.94 -6.83 2.29
C LYS A 54 5.44 -6.63 2.56
N VAL A 55 5.79 -5.61 3.34
CA VAL A 55 7.18 -5.37 3.79
C VAL A 55 7.68 -6.52 4.68
N LEU A 56 6.86 -6.99 5.62
CA LEU A 56 7.22 -8.12 6.50
C LEU A 56 7.45 -9.43 5.75
N GLY A 57 6.87 -9.57 4.55
CA GLY A 57 7.13 -10.72 3.67
C GLY A 57 8.58 -10.81 3.17
N GLY A 58 9.37 -9.75 3.35
CA GLY A 58 10.77 -9.70 2.95
C GLY A 58 10.95 -9.74 1.44
N ILE A 59 12.20 -9.98 1.02
CA ILE A 59 12.58 -10.10 -0.38
C ILE A 59 12.94 -11.57 -0.62
N PRO A 60 12.09 -12.37 -1.31
CA PRO A 60 12.44 -13.74 -1.64
C PRO A 60 13.62 -13.74 -2.62
N VAL A 61 14.65 -14.52 -2.32
CA VAL A 61 15.84 -14.68 -3.17
C VAL A 61 15.91 -16.12 -3.65
N ASN A 62 15.60 -16.34 -4.92
CA ASN A 62 15.68 -17.62 -5.61
C ASN A 62 15.88 -17.39 -7.13
N GLU A 63 16.04 -18.46 -7.90
CA GLU A 63 16.29 -18.37 -9.35
C GLU A 63 15.22 -17.54 -10.08
N GLU A 64 13.94 -17.74 -9.76
CA GLU A 64 12.81 -17.03 -10.36
C GLU A 64 12.81 -15.53 -10.01
N THR A 65 13.04 -15.20 -8.74
CA THR A 65 12.96 -13.81 -8.25
C THR A 65 14.20 -12.99 -8.57
N LEU A 66 15.34 -13.64 -8.84
CA LEU A 66 16.54 -12.98 -9.35
C LEU A 66 16.38 -12.52 -10.80
N ALA A 67 15.52 -13.19 -11.59
CA ALA A 67 15.17 -12.81 -12.96
C ALA A 67 16.36 -12.58 -13.91
N VAL A 68 17.50 -13.26 -13.67
CA VAL A 68 18.78 -13.02 -14.37
C VAL A 68 18.65 -13.25 -15.88
N ASP A 69 17.91 -14.27 -16.29
CA ASP A 69 17.74 -14.60 -17.71
C ASP A 69 16.92 -13.53 -18.44
N VAL A 70 15.88 -12.99 -17.80
CA VAL A 70 15.07 -11.90 -18.35
C VAL A 70 15.93 -10.64 -18.48
N ILE A 71 16.74 -10.31 -17.47
CA ILE A 71 17.66 -9.17 -17.51
C ILE A 71 18.65 -9.30 -18.67
N ARG A 72 19.23 -10.49 -18.87
CA ARG A 72 20.14 -10.77 -19.99
C ARG A 72 19.44 -10.67 -21.34
N LYS A 73 18.22 -11.20 -21.45
CA LYS A 73 17.40 -11.17 -22.68
C LYS A 73 17.04 -9.74 -23.10
N VAL A 74 16.59 -8.91 -22.17
CA VAL A 74 16.17 -7.53 -22.44
C VAL A 74 17.38 -6.65 -22.79
N GLY A 75 18.49 -6.84 -22.10
CA GLY A 75 19.73 -6.11 -22.37
C GLY A 75 19.66 -4.61 -22.05
N THR A 76 20.70 -3.88 -22.46
CA THR A 76 20.83 -2.44 -22.17
C THR A 76 19.87 -1.61 -23.03
N GLY A 77 19.15 -0.68 -22.41
CA GLY A 77 18.23 0.22 -23.10
C GLY A 77 16.85 -0.38 -23.42
N GLY A 78 16.62 -1.67 -23.11
CA GLY A 78 15.31 -2.31 -23.22
C GLY A 78 14.37 -2.02 -22.05
N HIS A 79 13.15 -2.59 -22.11
CA HIS A 79 12.15 -2.48 -21.05
C HIS A 79 11.49 -3.83 -20.74
N PHE A 80 11.06 -4.02 -19.50
CA PHE A 80 10.51 -5.30 -19.02
C PHE A 80 8.99 -5.42 -19.14
N LEU A 81 8.29 -4.36 -19.58
CA LEU A 81 6.82 -4.30 -19.56
C LEU A 81 6.13 -5.40 -20.37
N MET A 82 6.76 -5.89 -21.43
CA MET A 82 6.21 -6.90 -22.34
C MET A 82 6.74 -8.31 -22.04
N GLU A 83 7.56 -8.48 -21.01
CA GLU A 83 8.10 -9.79 -20.64
C GLU A 83 7.07 -10.62 -19.87
N GLU A 84 7.00 -11.92 -20.19
CA GLU A 84 6.09 -12.87 -19.53
C GLU A 84 6.33 -12.95 -18.02
N HIS A 85 7.59 -12.82 -17.60
CA HIS A 85 7.97 -12.73 -16.18
C HIS A 85 7.26 -11.56 -15.48
N THR A 86 7.27 -10.38 -16.09
CA THR A 86 6.56 -9.21 -15.55
C THR A 86 5.06 -9.47 -15.45
N LEU A 87 4.44 -10.02 -16.50
CA LEU A 87 3.01 -10.32 -16.49
C LEU A 87 2.62 -11.30 -15.37
N THR A 88 3.46 -12.32 -15.16
CA THR A 88 3.28 -13.35 -14.13
C THR A 88 3.37 -12.78 -12.72
N HIS A 89 4.34 -11.89 -12.47
CA HIS A 89 4.68 -11.46 -11.11
C HIS A 89 4.09 -10.12 -10.69
N MET A 90 3.80 -9.20 -11.63
CA MET A 90 3.47 -7.80 -11.31
C MET A 90 2.29 -7.64 -10.33
N ARG A 91 1.28 -8.51 -10.43
CA ARG A 91 0.07 -8.43 -9.60
C ARG A 91 0.29 -8.89 -8.16
N ASN A 92 1.22 -9.83 -7.97
CA ASN A 92 1.47 -10.48 -6.68
C ASN A 92 2.63 -9.85 -5.91
N VAL A 93 3.60 -9.26 -6.62
CA VAL A 93 4.82 -8.70 -6.01
C VAL A 93 4.60 -7.27 -5.52
N GLN A 94 3.77 -6.46 -6.17
CA GLN A 94 3.53 -5.07 -5.75
C GLN A 94 2.47 -4.98 -4.65
N SER A 95 2.55 -3.92 -3.83
CA SER A 95 1.42 -3.56 -2.98
C SER A 95 0.26 -3.08 -3.86
N GLN A 96 -0.83 -3.82 -3.81
CA GLN A 96 -2.08 -3.43 -4.44
C GLN A 96 -2.84 -2.53 -3.48
N SER A 97 -3.37 -1.43 -4.01
CA SER A 97 -4.21 -0.54 -3.22
C SER A 97 -5.44 -0.09 -3.98
N ASN A 98 -6.58 -0.19 -3.30
CA ASN A 98 -7.87 0.29 -3.79
C ASN A 98 -8.21 1.69 -3.29
N LEU A 99 -7.45 2.20 -2.30
CA LEU A 99 -7.76 3.45 -1.60
C LEU A 99 -6.82 4.61 -1.95
N PHE A 100 -5.50 4.34 -1.96
CA PHE A 100 -4.50 5.29 -2.42
C PHE A 100 -4.54 5.40 -3.95
N ASP A 101 -4.85 6.60 -4.44
CA ASP A 101 -4.92 6.90 -5.86
C ASP A 101 -3.51 7.14 -6.42
N ARG A 102 -3.12 6.33 -7.40
CA ARG A 102 -1.83 6.40 -8.12
C ARG A 102 -2.02 6.83 -9.58
N ASN A 103 -3.18 7.35 -9.94
CA ASN A 103 -3.46 7.85 -11.28
C ASN A 103 -2.72 9.18 -11.52
N THR A 104 -2.62 9.58 -12.79
CA THR A 104 -2.17 10.93 -13.13
C THR A 104 -3.18 11.97 -12.61
N ARG A 105 -2.70 13.19 -12.37
CA ARG A 105 -3.55 14.30 -11.93
C ARG A 105 -4.77 14.51 -12.82
N GLN A 106 -4.59 14.48 -14.14
CA GLN A 106 -5.66 14.64 -15.13
C GLN A 106 -6.75 13.58 -14.97
N THR A 107 -6.35 12.31 -14.78
CA THR A 107 -7.29 11.21 -14.57
C THR A 107 -7.98 11.31 -13.21
N TRP A 108 -7.27 11.72 -12.16
CA TRP A 108 -7.85 11.95 -10.84
C TRP A 108 -8.87 13.10 -10.86
N GLU A 109 -8.57 14.22 -11.54
CA GLU A 109 -9.49 15.34 -11.74
C GLU A 109 -10.74 14.90 -12.50
N ALA A 110 -10.58 14.16 -13.60
CA ALA A 110 -11.70 13.62 -14.38
C ALA A 110 -12.59 12.64 -13.60
N LYS A 111 -12.04 11.97 -12.58
CA LYS A 111 -12.76 11.07 -11.65
C LYS A 111 -13.40 11.81 -10.47
N GLY A 112 -13.37 13.14 -10.46
CA GLY A 112 -14.02 13.98 -9.44
C GLY A 112 -13.10 14.47 -8.33
N ALA A 113 -11.78 14.35 -8.49
CA ALA A 113 -10.77 14.97 -7.61
C ALA A 113 -10.96 14.68 -6.11
N LYS A 114 -11.44 13.47 -5.76
CA LYS A 114 -11.66 13.10 -4.36
C LYS A 114 -10.34 12.93 -3.63
N ASP A 115 -10.21 13.52 -2.46
CA ASP A 115 -9.08 13.26 -1.58
C ASP A 115 -9.17 11.85 -0.95
N LEU A 116 -8.11 11.47 -0.23
CA LEU A 116 -8.08 10.18 0.49
C LEU A 116 -9.24 10.10 1.50
N ALA A 117 -9.58 11.21 2.13
CA ALA A 117 -10.55 11.24 3.21
C ALA A 117 -11.98 10.96 2.78
N THR A 118 -12.36 11.59 1.68
CA THR A 118 -13.64 11.34 1.05
C THR A 118 -13.74 9.88 0.60
N ARG A 119 -12.72 9.35 -0.09
CA ARG A 119 -12.72 7.94 -0.54
C ARG A 119 -12.84 6.95 0.61
N ALA A 120 -12.08 7.16 1.68
CA ALA A 120 -12.10 6.27 2.84
C ALA A 120 -13.44 6.31 3.58
N THR A 121 -14.02 7.51 3.73
CA THR A 121 -15.35 7.68 4.33
C THR A 121 -16.46 7.03 3.48
N GLU A 122 -16.34 7.08 2.16
CA GLU A 122 -17.28 6.41 1.25
C GLU A 122 -17.17 4.89 1.35
N GLU A 123 -15.95 4.35 1.28
CA GLU A 123 -15.69 2.90 1.43
C GLU A 123 -16.19 2.38 2.78
N ALA A 124 -15.98 3.16 3.85
CA ALA A 124 -16.42 2.83 5.21
C ALA A 124 -17.93 2.63 5.36
N ARG A 125 -18.76 3.07 4.40
CA ARG A 125 -20.22 2.87 4.42
C ARG A 125 -20.66 1.50 3.91
N TYR A 126 -19.78 0.79 3.21
CA TYR A 126 -20.09 -0.49 2.55
C TYR A 126 -19.47 -1.70 3.26
N ILE A 127 -18.78 -1.46 4.38
CA ILE A 127 -18.23 -2.47 5.29
C ILE A 127 -19.04 -2.52 6.59
#